data_AF-A0A368YDY5-F1
#
_entry.id   AF-A0A368YDY5-F1
#
_cell.length_a   1.000
_cell.length_b   1.000
_cell.length_c   1.000
_cell.angle_alpha   90.00
_cell.angle_beta   90.00
_cell.angle_gamma   90.00
#
_symmetry.space_group_name_H-M   'P 1'
#
loop_
_entity.id
_entity.type
_entity.pdbx_description
1 polymer ?
#
loop_
_entity_poly.entity_id
_entity_poly.type
_entity_poly.pdbx_seq_one_letter_code
_entity_poly.pdbx_strand_id
1 'polypeptide(L)' 'MEEVGFKNLKFIQTLTKHPKYANDFVEEAVEGYKKGDYVVIKGVK' A
#
# COMPACT_ATOMS: atom_id res chain seq x y z
N MET A 1 12.79 8.86 -1.72
CA MET A 1 13.30 7.47 -1.89
C MET A 1 14.26 7.36 -3.05
N GLU A 2 13.95 7.96 -4.20
CA GLU A 2 14.87 8.01 -5.34
C GLU A 2 16.16 8.81 -5.04
N GLU A 3 16.03 9.94 -4.33
CA GLU A 3 17.18 10.76 -3.91
C GLU A 3 18.14 10.05 -2.96
N VAL A 4 17.67 9.02 -2.26
CA VAL A 4 18.50 8.16 -1.39
C VAL A 4 18.91 6.84 -2.07
N GLY A 5 18.63 6.72 -3.37
CA GLY A 5 19.14 5.66 -4.25
C GLY A 5 18.19 4.49 -4.54
N PHE A 6 16.98 4.47 -3.99
CA PHE A 6 16.02 3.38 -4.29
C PHE A 6 15.31 3.61 -5.63
N LYS A 7 15.24 2.56 -6.45
CA LYS A 7 14.62 2.53 -7.77
C LYS A 7 13.54 1.45 -7.86
N ASN A 8 12.79 1.46 -8.97
CA ASN A 8 11.72 0.50 -9.26
C ASN A 8 10.69 0.39 -8.13
N LEU A 9 10.22 1.55 -7.66
CA LEU A 9 9.27 1.62 -6.55
C LEU A 9 7.96 0.93 -6.93
N LYS A 10 7.54 -0.03 -6.11
CA LYS A 10 6.24 -0.72 -6.22
C LYS A 10 5.39 -0.36 -5.01
N PHE A 11 4.10 -0.16 -5.27
CA PHE A 11 3.13 0.32 -4.27
C PHE A 11 1.99 -0.67 -4.17
N ILE A 12 1.70 -1.08 -2.93
CA ILE A 12 0.50 -1.84 -2.61
C ILE A 12 -0.21 -1.20 -1.42
N GLN A 13 -1.52 -1.36 -1.35
CA GLN A 13 -2.37 -0.74 -0.35
C GLN A 13 -3.43 -1.72 0.16
N THR A 14 -3.87 -1.54 1.41
CA THR A 14 -5.02 -2.21 2.03
C THR A 14 -5.87 -1.15 2.76
N LEU A 15 -6.96 -1.59 3.41
CA LEU A 15 -7.91 -0.70 4.09
C LEU A 15 -8.49 0.33 3.10
N THR A 16 -8.90 -0.13 1.91
CA THR A 16 -9.48 0.74 0.87
C THR A 16 -10.98 1.00 1.07
N LYS A 17 -11.58 0.31 2.05
CA LYS A 17 -12.98 0.41 2.43
C LYS A 17 -13.11 1.09 3.79
N HIS A 18 -14.33 1.47 4.15
CA HIS A 18 -14.61 2.13 5.42
C HIS A 18 -14.07 1.30 6.61
N PRO A 19 -13.28 1.88 7.54
CA PRO A 19 -12.57 1.16 8.60
C PRO A 19 -13.46 0.27 9.49
N LYS A 20 -14.73 0.65 9.66
CA LYS A 20 -15.75 -0.14 10.36
C LYS A 20 -15.80 -1.62 9.92
N TYR A 21 -15.58 -1.89 8.62
CA TYR A 21 -15.67 -3.24 8.06
C TYR A 21 -14.33 -3.98 7.99
N ALA A 22 -13.23 -3.37 8.45
CA ALA A 22 -11.88 -3.95 8.33
C ALA A 22 -11.71 -5.25 9.13
N ASN A 23 -12.55 -5.47 10.14
CA ASN A 23 -12.55 -6.70 10.95
C ASN A 23 -13.48 -7.79 10.38
N ASP A 24 -14.38 -7.44 9.45
CA ASP A 24 -15.40 -8.37 8.95
C ASP A 24 -14.81 -9.35 7.93
N PHE A 25 -13.73 -8.96 7.25
CA PHE A 25 -12.97 -9.82 6.34
C PHE A 25 -11.54 -9.28 6.19
N VAL A 26 -10.60 -10.18 5.92
CA VAL A 26 -9.23 -9.80 5.56
C VAL A 26 -9.25 -9.23 4.15
N GLU A 27 -8.81 -7.98 3.99
CA GLU A 27 -8.65 -7.36 2.69
C GLU A 27 -7.31 -7.76 2.06
N GLU A 28 -7.35 -8.25 0.81
CA GLU A 28 -6.13 -8.51 0.05
C GLU A 28 -5.47 -7.20 -0.39
N ALA A 29 -4.14 -7.17 -0.38
CA ALA A 29 -3.40 -6.01 -0.83
C ALA A 29 -3.56 -5.82 -2.35
N VAL A 30 -3.92 -4.60 -2.75
CA VAL A 30 -4.10 -4.23 -4.16
C VAL A 30 -3.03 -3.24 -4.59
N GLU A 31 -2.76 -3.17 -5.90
CA GLU A 31 -1.79 -2.21 -6.42
C GLU A 31 -2.24 -0.75 -6.21
N GLY A 32 -1.26 0.12 -5.98
CA GLY A 32 -1.44 1.57 -5.85
C GLY A 32 -1.30 2.08 -4.42
N TYR A 33 -1.63 3.36 -4.23
CA TYR A 33 -1.38 4.08 -2.97
C TYR A 33 -2.37 5.23 -2.69
N LYS A 34 -3.42 5.39 -3.50
CA LYS A 34 -4.28 6.59 -3.46
C LYS A 34 -5.54 6.44 -2.61
N LYS A 35 -5.94 5.22 -2.26
CA LYS A 35 -7.26 4.92 -1.69
C LYS A 35 -7.21 4.24 -0.32
N GLY A 36 -6.20 3.41 -0.08
CA GLY A 36 -6.06 2.67 1.17
C GLY A 36 -5.40 3.49 2.26
N ASP A 37 -5.88 3.31 3.49
CA ASP A 37 -5.29 3.95 4.68
C ASP A 37 -3.91 3.35 5.04
N TYR A 38 -3.61 2.14 4.55
CA TYR A 38 -2.32 1.49 4.76
C TYR A 38 -1.63 1.22 3.41
N VAL A 39 -0.41 1.73 3.26
CA VAL A 39 0.39 1.63 2.02
C VAL A 39 1.79 1.10 2.33
N VAL A 40 2.23 0.12 1.54
CA VAL A 40 3.60 -0.40 1.55
C VAL A 40 4.31 0.01 0.27
N ILE A 41 5.53 0.50 0.41
CA ILE A 41 6.41 0.88 -0.70
C ILE A 41 7.63 -0.03 -0.70
N LYS A 42 7.87 -0.72 -1.82
CA LYS A 42 9.07 -1.55 -2.03
C LYS A 42 9.96 -0.88 -3.07
N GLY A 43 11.23 -0.64 -2.72
CA GLY A 43 12.26 -0.20 -3.65
C GLY A 43 13.44 -1.17 -3.69
N VAL A 44 14.20 -1.14 -4.78
CA VAL A 44 15.49 -1.84 -4.94
C VAL A 44 16.59 -0.78 -4.91
N LYS A 45 17.65 -1.00 -4.14
CA LYS A 45 18.80 -0.09 -4.09
C LYS A 45 19.86 -0.50 -5.10
#